data_AF-A0A8T7BU22-F1
#
_entry.id   AF-A0A8T7BU22-F1
#
_cell.length_a   1.000
_cell.length_b   1.000
_cell.length_c   1.000
_cell.angle_alpha   90.00
_cell.angle_beta   90.00
_cell.angle_gamma   90.00
#
_symmetry.space_group_name_H-M   'P 1'
#
loop_
_entity.id
_entity.type
_entity.pdbx_description
1 polymer ?
#
loop_
_entity_poly.entity_id
_entity_poly.type
_entity_poly.pdbx_seq_one_letter_code
_entity_poly.pdbx_strand_id
1 'polypeptide(L)'
;TVYALESLEVVLIGAAFEQDVKLVFMDDGVYQLTKGQDPAGIGMKNFSKTYAALGDYDVNQIFVDETSLQERGLTLDDLQPLVYEDEDDDWEEKSSIHVVSRDQLSDVIESADVLLNF
;
A
#
# COMPACT_ATOMS: atom_id res chain seq x y z
N THR A 1 1.32 -9.65 13.14
CA THR A 1 2.10 -8.78 14.05
C THR A 1 1.46 -7.40 14.05
N VAL A 2 1.83 -6.50 14.96
CA VAL A 2 1.24 -5.14 15.02
C VAL A 2 1.81 -4.18 13.94
N TYR A 3 2.95 -4.55 13.35
CA TYR A 3 3.71 -3.73 12.40
C TYR A 3 2.92 -3.18 11.22
N ALA A 4 2.05 -3.98 10.60
CA ALA A 4 1.21 -3.53 9.49
C ALA A 4 0.27 -2.37 9.87
N LEU A 5 -0.24 -2.39 11.10
CA LEU A 5 -1.09 -1.32 11.61
C LEU A 5 -0.27 -0.08 11.96
N GLU A 6 0.84 -0.25 12.67
CA GLU A 6 1.71 0.87 13.06
C GLU A 6 2.33 1.56 11.85
N SER A 7 2.76 0.80 10.83
CA SER A 7 3.28 1.36 9.59
C SER A 7 2.23 2.18 8.86
N LEU A 8 0.97 1.71 8.85
CA LEU A 8 -0.14 2.45 8.24
C LEU A 8 -0.44 3.75 8.99
N GLU A 9 -0.36 3.75 10.32
CA GLU A 9 -0.49 4.98 11.12
C GLU A 9 0.64 5.97 10.81
N VAL A 10 1.88 5.49 10.66
CA VAL A 10 3.02 6.34 10.28
C VAL A 10 2.84 6.94 8.89
N VAL A 11 2.33 6.17 7.91
CA VAL A 11 1.99 6.66 6.56
C VAL A 11 0.97 7.80 6.64
N LEU A 12 -0.12 7.62 7.39
CA LEU A 12 -1.15 8.65 7.56
C LEU A 12 -0.61 9.92 8.22
N ILE A 13 0.32 9.78 9.17
CA ILE A 13 1.00 10.93 9.79
C ILE A 13 1.90 11.62 8.75
N GLY A 14 2.70 10.87 7.99
CA GLY A 14 3.58 11.42 6.95
C GLY A 14 2.81 12.24 5.91
N ALA A 15 1.67 11.71 5.47
CA ALA A 15 0.74 12.40 4.57
C ALA A 15 0.22 13.72 5.17
N ALA A 16 -0.13 13.74 6.46
CA ALA A 16 -0.58 14.96 7.13
C ALA A 16 0.50 16.06 7.25
N PHE A 17 1.78 15.72 7.03
CA PHE A 17 2.89 16.67 6.94
C PHE A 17 3.29 16.97 5.49
N GLU A 18 2.43 16.63 4.51
CA GLU A 18 2.65 16.89 3.07
C GLU A 18 3.98 16.33 2.57
N GLN A 19 4.41 15.19 3.10
CA GLN A 19 5.60 14.49 2.61
C GLN A 19 5.28 13.65 1.37
N ASP A 20 6.25 13.49 0.47
CA ASP A 20 6.15 12.56 -0.66
C ASP A 20 6.28 11.11 -0.16
N VAL A 21 5.14 10.48 0.16
CA VAL A 21 5.11 9.15 0.78
C VAL A 21 4.96 8.06 -0.27
N LYS A 22 5.97 7.18 -0.35
CA LYS A 22 5.94 5.95 -1.14
C LYS A 22 5.74 4.76 -0.22
N LEU A 23 4.70 3.96 -0.48
CA LEU A 23 4.41 2.76 0.29
C LEU A 23 4.77 1.52 -0.51
N VAL A 24 5.68 0.69 0.02
CA VAL A 24 6.17 -0.53 -0.64
C VAL A 24 5.66 -1.77 0.08
N PHE A 25 5.03 -2.68 -0.65
CA PHE A 25 4.67 -4.01 -0.19
C PHE A 25 5.54 -5.06 -0.89
N MET A 26 6.42 -5.69 -0.12
CA MET A 26 7.31 -6.75 -0.57
C MET A 26 7.27 -7.95 0.39
N ASP A 27 7.76 -9.09 -0.06
CA ASP A 27 7.70 -10.37 0.64
C ASP A 27 6.29 -10.64 1.20
N ASP A 28 6.16 -10.96 2.49
CA ASP A 28 4.85 -11.21 3.12
C ASP A 28 4.01 -9.93 3.29
N GLY A 29 4.59 -8.76 3.05
CA GLY A 29 3.89 -7.48 3.03
C GLY A 29 2.73 -7.47 2.03
N VAL A 30 2.85 -8.19 0.91
CA VAL A 30 1.78 -8.24 -0.11
C VAL A 30 0.46 -8.82 0.43
N TYR A 31 0.51 -9.66 1.48
CA TYR A 31 -0.70 -10.18 2.11
C TYR A 31 -1.53 -9.09 2.79
N GLN A 32 -0.93 -7.99 3.21
CA GLN A 32 -1.63 -6.88 3.87
C GLN A 32 -2.72 -6.27 2.96
N LEU A 33 -2.52 -6.35 1.64
CA LEU A 33 -3.46 -5.83 0.65
C LEU A 33 -4.50 -6.85 0.17
N THR A 34 -4.48 -8.10 0.63
CA THR A 34 -5.46 -9.11 0.17
C THR A 34 -6.89 -8.70 0.50
N LYS A 35 -7.80 -8.91 -0.46
CA LYS A 35 -9.23 -8.59 -0.28
C LYS A 35 -9.93 -9.63 0.60
N GLY A 36 -11.07 -9.24 1.18
CA GLY A 36 -11.94 -10.18 1.89
C GLY A 36 -11.45 -10.61 3.29
N GLN A 37 -10.53 -9.85 3.90
CA GLN A 37 -10.07 -10.12 5.26
C GLN A 37 -11.23 -9.99 6.27
N ASP A 38 -11.41 -11.01 7.13
CA ASP A 38 -12.33 -11.00 8.26
C ASP A 38 -11.64 -11.53 9.54
N PRO A 39 -11.07 -10.63 10.36
CA PRO A 39 -10.41 -11.00 11.60
C PRO A 39 -11.38 -11.15 12.79
N ALA A 40 -12.70 -11.13 12.59
CA ALA A 40 -13.66 -11.27 13.70
C ALA A 40 -13.46 -12.60 14.46
N GLY A 41 -13.10 -13.67 13.75
CA GLY A 41 -12.81 -14.99 14.34
C GLY A 41 -11.62 -15.02 15.31
N ILE A 42 -10.73 -14.02 15.25
CA ILE A 42 -9.59 -13.87 16.17
C ILE A 42 -9.77 -12.70 17.15
N GLY A 43 -10.96 -12.09 17.20
CA GLY A 43 -11.29 -11.02 18.16
C GLY A 43 -10.57 -9.69 17.90
N MET A 44 -10.09 -9.44 16.67
CA MET A 44 -9.41 -8.20 16.30
C MET A 44 -10.30 -7.29 15.44
N LYS A 45 -10.13 -5.98 15.58
CA LYS A 45 -10.74 -5.00 14.67
C LYS A 45 -10.09 -5.14 13.28
N ASN A 46 -10.92 -5.16 12.25
CA ASN A 46 -10.42 -5.14 10.88
C ASN A 46 -9.90 -3.75 10.49
N PHE A 47 -8.59 -3.61 10.28
CA PHE A 47 -7.95 -2.39 9.82
C PHE A 47 -7.63 -2.40 8.31
N SER A 48 -7.82 -3.51 7.61
CA SER A 48 -7.46 -3.62 6.18
C SER A 48 -8.19 -2.60 5.31
N LYS A 49 -9.39 -2.17 5.74
CA LYS A 49 -10.18 -1.11 5.09
C LYS A 49 -9.52 0.26 5.13
N THR A 50 -8.59 0.50 6.05
CA THR A 50 -7.90 1.79 6.15
C THR A 50 -6.97 2.00 4.95
N TYR A 51 -6.45 0.94 4.31
CA TYR A 51 -5.66 1.09 3.07
C TYR A 51 -6.49 1.74 1.95
N ALA A 52 -7.78 1.40 1.82
CA ALA A 52 -8.65 1.95 0.79
C ALA A 52 -8.88 3.46 0.92
N ALA A 53 -8.67 4.03 2.11
CA ALA A 53 -8.79 5.46 2.34
C ALA A 53 -7.50 6.23 2.00
N LEU A 54 -6.39 5.56 1.68
CA LEU A 54 -5.09 6.23 1.47
C LEU A 54 -5.11 7.26 0.35
N GLY A 55 -5.92 7.05 -0.70
CA GLY A 55 -6.13 8.03 -1.76
C GLY A 55 -6.67 9.37 -1.25
N ASP A 56 -7.55 9.35 -0.24
CA ASP A 56 -8.12 10.56 0.39
C ASP A 56 -7.08 11.38 1.16
N TYR A 57 -5.91 10.81 1.43
CA TYR A 57 -4.79 11.45 2.14
C TYR A 57 -3.62 11.74 1.19
N ASP A 58 -3.85 11.81 -0.12
CA ASP A 58 -2.82 12.02 -1.15
C ASP A 58 -1.72 10.93 -1.17
N VAL A 59 -1.98 9.75 -0.58
CA VAL A 59 -1.08 8.59 -0.64
C VAL A 59 -1.46 7.73 -1.84
N ASN A 60 -0.95 8.13 -3.00
CA ASN A 60 -1.24 7.48 -4.29
C ASN A 60 -0.06 6.69 -4.89
N GLN A 61 1.14 6.76 -4.30
CA GLN A 61 2.32 6.03 -4.75
C GLN A 61 2.50 4.70 -3.99
N ILE A 62 1.70 3.68 -4.36
CA ILE A 62 1.72 2.37 -3.70
C ILE A 62 2.35 1.33 -4.62
N PHE A 63 3.48 0.77 -4.22
CA PHE A 63 4.25 -0.19 -5.00
C PHE A 63 4.12 -1.60 -4.43
N VAL A 64 3.93 -2.60 -5.31
CA VAL A 64 3.80 -4.01 -4.92
C VAL A 64 4.81 -4.83 -5.72
N ASP A 65 5.67 -5.59 -5.04
CA ASP A 65 6.67 -6.46 -5.69
C ASP A 65 6.00 -7.60 -6.44
N GLU A 66 6.19 -7.61 -7.76
CA GLU A 66 5.66 -8.63 -8.66
C GLU A 66 6.15 -10.03 -8.26
N THR A 67 7.43 -10.16 -7.88
CA THR A 67 8.00 -11.48 -7.53
C THR A 67 7.34 -12.02 -6.28
N SER A 68 7.12 -11.17 -5.28
CA SER A 68 6.45 -11.55 -4.03
C SER A 68 5.01 -12.02 -4.23
N LEU A 69 4.27 -11.41 -5.15
CA LEU A 69 2.93 -11.88 -5.55
C LEU A 69 3.01 -13.26 -6.20
N GLN A 70 3.90 -13.43 -7.18
CA GLN A 70 4.05 -14.69 -7.92
C GLN A 70 4.46 -15.86 -7.02
N GLU A 71 5.43 -15.66 -6.12
CA GLU A 71 5.88 -16.68 -5.16
C GLU A 71 4.77 -17.15 -4.22
N ARG A 72 3.76 -16.31 -3.98
CA ARG A 72 2.59 -16.59 -3.13
C ARG A 72 1.37 -17.06 -3.92
N GLY A 73 1.47 -17.15 -5.24
CA GLY A 73 0.35 -17.50 -6.13
C GLY A 73 -0.77 -16.45 -6.14
N LEU A 74 -0.43 -15.19 -5.87
CA LEU A 74 -1.35 -14.06 -5.88
C LEU A 74 -1.24 -13.30 -7.20
N THR A 75 -2.34 -12.67 -7.57
CA THR A 75 -2.44 -11.72 -8.68
C THR A 75 -2.98 -10.39 -8.18
N LEU A 76 -2.96 -9.35 -9.02
CA LEU A 76 -3.56 -8.06 -8.68
C LEU A 76 -5.05 -8.20 -8.31
N ASP A 77 -5.77 -9.14 -8.93
CA ASP A 77 -7.18 -9.40 -8.64
C ASP A 77 -7.41 -9.92 -7.21
N ASP A 78 -6.40 -10.48 -6.55
CA ASP A 78 -6.50 -10.96 -5.16
C ASP A 78 -6.36 -9.81 -4.14
N LEU A 79 -5.90 -8.64 -4.58
CA LEU A 79 -5.72 -7.46 -3.75
C LEU A 79 -7.01 -6.62 -3.69
N GLN A 80 -7.16 -5.82 -2.64
CA GLN A 80 -8.20 -4.80 -2.57
C GLN A 80 -7.85 -3.66 -3.55
N PRO A 81 -8.84 -3.10 -4.27
CA PRO A 81 -8.58 -1.94 -5.12
C PRO A 81 -8.23 -0.75 -4.23
N LEU A 82 -7.12 -0.08 -4.55
CA LEU A 82 -6.74 1.18 -3.97
C LEU A 82 -6.77 2.21 -5.09
N VAL A 83 -7.55 3.27 -4.88
CA VAL A 83 -7.77 4.32 -5.87
C VAL A 83 -7.54 5.69 -5.26
N TYR A 84 -7.30 6.67 -6.12
CA TYR A 84 -7.21 8.07 -5.78
C TYR A 84 -7.83 8.91 -6.90
N GLU A 85 -8.19 10.14 -6.59
CA GLU A 85 -8.76 11.13 -7.49
C GLU A 85 -8.01 12.46 -7.26
N ASP A 86 -7.77 13.23 -8.31
CA ASP A 86 -7.18 14.57 -8.19
C ASP A 86 -7.87 15.57 -9.14
N GLU A 87 -7.66 16.85 -8.87
CA GLU A 87 -8.28 17.94 -9.64
C GLU A 87 -7.70 18.09 -11.05
N ASP A 88 -6.50 17.56 -11.30
CA ASP A 88 -5.80 17.66 -12.58
C ASP A 88 -6.50 16.84 -13.67
N ASP A 89 -7.13 15.72 -13.30
CA ASP A 89 -7.82 14.80 -14.21
C ASP A 89 -9.36 14.74 -13.99
N ASP A 90 -9.99 15.88 -13.65
CA ASP A 90 -11.45 15.99 -13.44
C ASP A 90 -12.02 14.96 -12.44
N TRP A 91 -11.25 14.64 -11.39
CA TRP A 91 -11.60 13.66 -10.36
C TRP A 91 -11.86 12.24 -10.89
N GLU A 92 -11.22 11.85 -12.00
CA GLU A 92 -11.27 10.47 -12.47
C GLU A 92 -10.58 9.50 -11.50
N GLU A 93 -11.28 8.42 -11.13
CA GLU A 93 -10.71 7.34 -10.30
C GLU A 93 -9.53 6.66 -11.01
N LYS A 94 -8.35 6.74 -10.39
CA LYS A 94 -7.11 6.12 -10.85
C LYS A 94 -6.63 5.09 -9.84
N SER A 95 -5.97 4.03 -10.31
CA SER A 95 -5.36 3.05 -9.38
C SER A 95 -4.10 3.63 -8.75
N SER A 96 -4.00 3.54 -7.43
CA SER A 96 -2.78 3.87 -6.68
C SER A 96 -1.74 2.75 -6.71
N ILE A 97 -2.11 1.55 -7.19
CA ILE A 97 -1.23 0.37 -7.16
C ILE A 97 -0.36 0.31 -8.42
N HIS A 98 0.94 0.26 -8.20
CA HIS A 98 1.96 -0.01 -9.20
C HIS A 98 2.62 -1.36 -8.90
N VAL A 99 2.28 -2.40 -9.67
CA VAL A 99 3.01 -3.67 -9.62
C VAL A 99 4.34 -3.48 -10.35
N VAL A 100 5.45 -3.74 -9.65
CA VAL A 100 6.80 -3.44 -10.13
C VAL A 100 7.73 -4.63 -9.98
N SER A 101 8.71 -4.74 -10.88
CA SER A 101 9.80 -5.71 -10.75
C SER A 101 10.77 -5.32 -9.63
N ARG A 102 11.63 -6.25 -9.20
CA ARG A 102 12.66 -5.95 -8.19
C ARG A 102 13.65 -4.88 -8.63
N ASP A 103 13.95 -4.78 -9.92
CA ASP A 103 14.83 -3.74 -10.44
C ASP A 103 14.17 -2.35 -10.31
N GLN A 104 12.90 -2.24 -10.71
CA GLN A 104 12.12 -1.00 -10.55
C GLN A 104 11.91 -0.64 -9.08
N LEU A 105 11.72 -1.64 -8.22
CA LEU A 105 11.60 -1.40 -6.78
C LEU A 105 12.90 -0.91 -6.16
N SER A 106 14.05 -1.37 -6.66
CA SER A 106 15.36 -0.84 -6.28
C SER A 106 15.46 0.65 -6.59
N ASP A 107 15.05 1.06 -7.78
CA ASP A 107 15.03 2.48 -8.17
C ASP A 107 14.13 3.33 -7.25
N VAL A 108 12.95 2.80 -6.89
CA VAL A 108 12.04 3.45 -5.94
C VAL A 108 12.71 3.65 -4.58
N ILE A 109 13.33 2.60 -4.04
CA ILE A 109 14.01 2.63 -2.74
C ILE A 109 15.23 3.56 -2.77
N GLU A 110 16.03 3.54 -3.84
CA GLU A 110 17.21 4.40 -3.99
C GLU A 110 16.85 5.89 -4.11
N SER A 111 15.65 6.19 -4.62
CA SER A 111 15.16 7.58 -4.70
C SER A 111 14.73 8.16 -3.36
N ALA A 112 14.56 7.34 -2.32
CA ALA A 112 14.05 7.78 -1.02
C ALA A 112 15.15 8.37 -0.13
N ASP A 113 14.91 9.57 0.43
CA ASP A 113 15.82 10.18 1.41
C ASP A 113 15.80 9.46 2.77
N VAL A 114 14.65 8.87 3.13
CA VAL A 114 14.41 8.18 4.39
C VAL A 114 13.64 6.90 4.13
N LEU A 115 14.06 5.82 4.76
CA LEU A 115 13.43 4.52 4.66
C LEU A 115 13.01 4.03 6.04
N LEU A 116 11.72 3.73 6.18
CA LEU A 116 11.11 3.22 7.42
C LEU A 116 10.69 1.77 7.20
N ASN A 117 11.29 0.85 7.97
CA ASN A 117 11.00 -0.59 7.90
C ASN A 117 10.16 -1.04 9.08
N PHE A 118 9.22 -1.93 8.80
CA PHE A 118 8.29 -2.51 9.78
C PHE A 118 8.14 -4.00 9.54
#